data_AF-A0A0V1MXE3-F1
#
_entry.id   AF-A0A0V1MXE3-F1
#
_cell.length_a   1.000
_cell.length_b   1.000
_cell.length_c   1.000
_cell.angle_alpha   90.00
_cell.angle_beta   90.00
_cell.angle_gamma   90.00
#
_symmetry.space_group_name_H-M   'P 1'
#
loop_
_entity.id
_entity.type
_entity.pdbx_description
1 polymer ?
#
loop_
_entity_poly.entity_id
_entity_poly.type
_entity_poly.pdbx_seq_one_letter_code
_entity_poly.pdbx_strand_id
1 'polypeptide(L)'
;MGIFDVLVQIGRVIYIARGRERGKLAVIVNVVDGNRALVDGPGLKRQMINFKNMLLTKMTLKITHYDKTKAIIAAWEKANINELWSKTKMAQSRRRSALRAKMSDFDRFKLMKAKQARNRILKRELERVKILHKRSKRAEKKEKQSTSLLHILKKLRQLQKSAAYQEAESQCGNDMLKRVQLIYPLVIRAEMNAVTDYGFTASFAGLSKYMHEIYALSGEDKEVERLMSEVRSMIFPELPLPDAAAAIPL
;
A
#
# COMPACT_ATOMS: atom_id res chain seq x y z
N MET A 1 22.80 4.09 12.02
CA MET A 1 22.71 5.22 11.08
C MET A 1 22.51 6.47 11.93
N GLY A 2 23.33 7.51 11.78
CA GLY A 2 23.23 8.72 12.61
C GLY A 2 21.92 9.47 12.35
N ILE A 3 21.40 10.16 13.37
CA ILE A 3 20.16 10.96 13.30
C ILE A 3 20.30 12.15 12.32
N PHE A 4 21.52 12.59 12.03
CA PHE A 4 21.81 13.73 11.17
C PHE A 4 22.46 13.31 9.84
N ASP A 5 21.77 13.56 8.72
CA ASP A 5 22.26 13.27 7.37
C ASP A 5 23.25 14.31 6.82
N VAL A 6 23.20 15.54 7.32
CA VAL A 6 23.98 16.68 6.82
C VAL A 6 24.57 17.45 7.98
N LEU A 7 25.90 17.50 8.02
CA LEU A 7 26.68 18.13 9.08
C LEU A 7 27.44 19.34 8.56
N VAL A 8 27.73 20.29 9.45
CA VAL A 8 28.68 21.37 9.18
C VAL A 8 30.07 20.78 9.15
N GLN A 9 30.77 20.95 8.03
CA GLN A 9 32.15 20.50 7.86
C GLN A 9 32.86 21.36 6.82
N ILE A 10 34.19 21.36 6.88
CA ILE A 10 35.05 22.00 5.88
C ILE A 10 34.79 21.35 4.51
N GLY A 11 34.70 22.17 3.47
CA GLY A 11 34.41 21.75 2.11
C GLY A 11 32.93 21.53 1.81
N ARG A 12 32.01 21.65 2.78
CA ARG A 12 30.59 21.50 2.47
C ARG A 12 30.08 22.67 1.63
N VAL A 13 29.37 22.33 0.55
CA VAL A 13 28.67 23.33 -0.27
C VAL A 13 27.41 23.76 0.46
N ILE A 14 27.22 25.07 0.54
CA ILE A 14 26.09 25.74 1.16
C ILE A 14 25.37 26.62 0.17
N TYR A 15 24.10 26.87 0.46
CA TYR A 15 23.30 27.87 -0.23
C TYR A 15 23.00 29.03 0.72
N ILE A 16 23.28 30.25 0.31
CA ILE A 16 22.98 31.44 1.11
C ILE A 16 21.49 31.78 0.95
N ALA A 17 20.72 31.60 2.02
CA ALA A 17 19.27 31.79 2.01
C ALA A 17 18.84 33.21 2.38
N ARG A 18 19.64 33.92 3.16
CA ARG A 18 19.34 35.27 3.67
C ARG A 18 20.58 36.16 3.57
N GLY A 19 20.35 37.49 3.57
CA GLY A 19 21.41 38.50 3.49
C GLY A 19 21.64 39.03 2.07
N ARG A 20 22.69 39.86 1.93
CA ARG A 20 23.03 40.56 0.68
C ARG A 20 23.34 39.61 -0.48
N GLU A 21 23.98 38.49 -0.16
CA GLU A 21 24.42 37.48 -1.14
C GLU A 21 23.43 36.32 -1.30
N ARG A 22 22.14 36.56 -1.01
CA ARG A 22 21.08 35.56 -1.12
C ARG A 22 21.01 34.99 -2.54
N GLY A 23 20.84 33.68 -2.64
CA GLY A 23 20.72 33.00 -3.93
C GLY A 23 22.01 32.36 -4.43
N LYS A 24 23.14 32.72 -3.84
CA LYS A 24 24.45 32.19 -4.26
C LYS A 24 24.80 30.91 -3.53
N LEU A 25 25.65 30.12 -4.18
CA LEU A 25 26.27 28.95 -3.59
C LEU A 25 27.67 29.29 -3.10
N ALA A 26 28.09 28.63 -2.05
CA ALA A 26 29.41 28.82 -1.48
C ALA A 26 29.89 27.55 -0.79
N VAL A 27 31.11 27.55 -0.27
CA VAL A 27 31.70 26.46 0.49
C VAL A 27 32.18 26.96 1.85
N ILE A 28 32.02 26.12 2.87
CA ILE A 28 32.57 26.35 4.21
C ILE A 28 34.08 26.07 4.16
N VAL A 29 34.89 27.09 4.41
CA VAL A 29 36.36 26.99 4.44
C VAL A 29 36.85 26.75 5.86
N ASN A 30 36.27 27.45 6.83
CA ASN A 30 36.56 27.28 8.24
C ASN A 30 35.30 27.53 9.10
N VAL A 31 35.20 26.88 10.25
CA VAL A 31 34.24 27.21 11.31
C VAL A 31 34.97 28.14 12.30
N VAL A 32 34.47 29.37 12.45
CA VAL A 32 35.13 30.38 13.28
C VAL A 32 34.66 30.25 14.73
N ASP A 33 33.34 30.16 14.91
CA ASP A 33 32.70 29.96 16.20
C ASP A 33 31.44 29.11 16.04
N GLY A 34 30.71 28.87 17.14
CA GLY A 34 29.49 28.03 17.12
C GLY A 34 28.36 28.58 16.24
N ASN A 35 28.41 29.85 15.85
CA ASN A 35 27.36 30.52 15.07
C ASN A 35 27.80 30.96 13.68
N ARG A 36 29.11 31.03 13.38
CA ARG A 36 29.67 31.63 12.17
C ARG A 36 30.71 30.73 11.52
N ALA A 37 30.67 30.69 10.20
CA ALA A 37 31.68 30.08 9.37
C ALA A 37 32.28 31.08 8.38
N LEU A 38 33.54 30.87 8.06
CA LEU A 38 34.22 31.50 6.94
C LEU A 38 33.83 30.79 5.65
N VAL A 39 33.27 31.54 4.72
CA VAL A 39 32.66 31.04 3.50
C VAL A 39 33.35 31.67 2.29
N ASP A 40 33.55 30.86 1.24
CA ASP A 40 34.14 31.30 -0.03
C ASP A 40 33.49 30.55 -1.21
N GLY A 41 33.56 31.09 -2.43
CA GLY A 41 32.99 30.45 -3.61
C GLY A 41 32.97 31.32 -4.86
N PRO A 42 32.65 30.74 -6.03
CA PRO A 42 32.60 31.49 -7.28
C PRO A 42 31.54 32.60 -7.20
N GLY A 43 31.93 33.85 -7.48
CA GLY A 43 31.04 35.02 -7.43
C GLY A 43 30.73 35.56 -6.02
N LEU A 44 31.46 35.10 -5.01
CA LEU A 44 31.42 35.57 -3.63
C LEU A 44 32.82 35.95 -3.19
N LYS A 45 32.98 37.10 -2.55
CA LYS A 45 34.22 37.40 -1.82
C LYS A 45 34.21 36.63 -0.50
N ARG A 46 35.38 36.14 -0.09
CA ARG A 46 35.58 35.45 1.18
C ARG A 46 35.06 36.32 2.34
N GLN A 47 34.13 35.78 3.12
CA GLN A 47 33.47 36.51 4.20
C GLN A 47 32.96 35.57 5.29
N MET A 48 32.66 36.14 6.45
CA MET A 48 32.05 35.41 7.56
C MET A 48 30.52 35.42 7.41
N ILE A 49 29.87 34.27 7.56
CA ILE A 49 28.42 34.13 7.48
C ILE A 49 27.93 33.32 8.68
N ASN A 50 26.81 33.76 9.27
CA ASN A 50 26.14 33.03 10.34
C ASN A 50 25.44 31.76 9.80
N PHE A 51 25.52 30.64 10.52
CA PHE A 51 24.87 29.38 10.16
C PHE A 51 23.36 29.53 9.91
N LYS A 52 22.70 30.44 10.62
CA LYS A 52 21.26 30.74 10.43
C LYS A 52 20.91 31.30 9.05
N ASN A 53 21.88 31.90 8.35
CA ASN A 53 21.66 32.53 7.04
C ASN A 53 21.97 31.60 5.86
N MET A 54 22.51 30.41 6.13
CA MET A 54 22.89 29.42 5.12
C MET A 54 22.10 28.12 5.28
N LEU A 55 21.92 27.41 4.17
CA LEU A 55 21.34 26.08 4.13
C LEU A 55 22.40 25.10 3.65
N LEU A 56 22.68 24.07 4.45
CA LEU A 56 23.62 23.03 4.09
C LEU A 56 23.07 22.19 2.93
N THR A 57 23.95 21.81 2.01
CA THR A 57 23.62 20.86 0.94
C THR A 57 24.30 19.51 1.18
N LYS A 58 23.88 18.49 0.46
CA LYS A 58 24.51 17.16 0.52
C LYS A 58 25.88 17.12 -0.17
N MET A 59 26.21 18.11 -0.99
CA MET A 59 27.44 18.15 -1.80
C MET A 59 28.64 18.60 -0.97
N THR A 60 29.80 18.03 -1.27
CA THR A 60 31.07 18.32 -0.59
C THR A 60 32.20 18.45 -1.59
N LEU A 61 33.07 19.42 -1.34
CA LEU A 61 34.38 19.53 -1.95
C LEU A 61 35.43 18.96 -1.01
N LYS A 62 36.44 18.33 -1.60
CA LYS A 62 37.66 17.94 -0.90
C LYS A 62 38.59 19.15 -0.91
N ILE A 63 38.58 19.92 0.18
CA ILE A 63 39.46 21.06 0.39
C ILE A 63 40.12 20.94 1.77
N THR A 64 41.27 21.58 1.93
CA THR A 64 41.93 21.75 3.21
C THR A 64 41.47 23.02 3.92
N HIS A 65 41.71 23.06 5.23
CA HIS A 65 41.40 24.21 6.06
C HIS A 65 42.16 25.44 5.57
N TYR A 66 41.48 26.59 5.47
CA TYR A 66 42.03 27.86 4.95
C TYR A 66 42.55 27.89 3.51
N ASP A 67 42.18 26.92 2.65
CA ASP A 67 42.57 26.92 1.24
C ASP A 67 42.34 28.27 0.55
N LYS A 68 43.25 28.66 -0.36
CA LYS A 68 43.11 29.90 -1.14
C LYS A 68 41.94 29.82 -2.12
N THR A 69 41.30 30.94 -2.40
CA THR A 69 40.14 31.02 -3.30
C THR A 69 40.39 30.36 -4.67
N LYS A 70 41.61 30.50 -5.22
CA LYS A 70 41.98 29.85 -6.49
C LYS A 70 41.89 28.31 -6.44
N ALA A 71 42.34 27.70 -5.33
CA ALA A 71 42.26 26.25 -5.15
C ALA A 71 40.80 25.79 -4.98
N ILE A 72 39.98 26.58 -4.27
CA ILE A 72 38.56 26.31 -4.08
C ILE A 72 37.81 26.36 -5.43
N ILE A 73 38.08 27.36 -6.27
CA ILE A 73 37.47 27.46 -7.60
C ILE A 73 37.88 26.28 -8.48
N ALA A 74 39.17 25.91 -8.49
CA ALA A 74 39.62 24.72 -9.22
C ALA A 74 38.97 23.42 -8.73
N ALA A 75 38.82 23.25 -7.41
CA ALA A 75 38.12 22.12 -6.82
C ALA A 75 36.61 22.14 -7.14
N TRP A 76 35.99 23.32 -7.20
CA TRP A 76 34.59 23.52 -7.55
C TRP A 76 34.29 23.09 -8.98
N GLU A 77 35.15 23.50 -9.91
CA GLU A 77 35.07 23.12 -11.33
C GLU A 77 35.34 21.63 -11.51
N LYS A 78 36.40 21.09 -10.88
CA LYS A 78 36.72 19.65 -10.92
C LYS A 78 35.57 18.77 -10.43
N ALA A 79 34.81 19.24 -9.43
CA ALA A 79 33.66 18.53 -8.88
C ALA A 79 32.35 18.79 -9.63
N ASN A 80 32.34 19.63 -10.68
CA ASN A 80 31.16 19.98 -11.48
C ASN A 80 29.92 20.35 -10.63
N ILE A 81 30.14 21.12 -9.55
CA ILE A 81 29.09 21.42 -8.57
C ILE A 81 27.90 22.16 -9.19
N ASN A 82 28.11 22.99 -10.20
CA ASN A 82 27.03 23.73 -10.85
C ASN A 82 26.02 22.80 -11.54
N GLU A 83 26.49 21.70 -12.14
CA GLU A 83 25.63 20.70 -12.79
C GLU A 83 24.90 19.86 -11.75
N LEU A 84 25.63 19.39 -10.72
CA LEU A 84 25.07 18.64 -9.60
C LEU A 84 23.99 19.45 -8.87
N TRP A 85 24.26 20.74 -8.66
CA TRP A 85 23.30 21.68 -8.10
C TRP A 85 22.06 21.77 -8.97
N SER A 86 22.20 21.97 -10.28
CA SER A 86 21.08 22.12 -11.21
C SER A 86 20.15 20.90 -11.23
N LYS A 87 20.69 19.69 -10.99
CA LYS A 87 19.92 18.43 -10.85
C LYS A 87 19.19 18.32 -9.50
N THR A 88 19.61 19.06 -8.48
CA THR A 88 19.03 18.97 -7.14
C THR A 88 17.60 19.53 -7.10
N LYS A 89 16.70 18.86 -6.35
CA LYS A 89 15.31 19.30 -6.16
C LYS A 89 15.19 20.75 -5.67
N MET A 90 16.10 21.17 -4.78
CA MET A 90 16.16 22.55 -4.28
C MET A 90 16.40 23.57 -5.40
N ALA A 91 17.38 23.31 -6.28
CA ALA A 91 17.67 24.18 -7.42
C ALA A 91 16.52 24.19 -8.44
N GLN A 92 15.98 23.02 -8.79
CA GLN A 92 14.84 22.90 -9.69
C GLN A 92 13.60 23.62 -9.14
N SER A 93 13.35 23.55 -7.83
CA SER A 93 12.25 24.27 -7.19
C SER A 93 12.40 25.78 -7.31
N ARG A 94 13.60 26.31 -7.03
CA ARG A 94 13.90 27.74 -7.18
C ARG A 94 13.82 28.20 -8.63
N ARG A 95 14.36 27.42 -9.57
CA ARG A 95 14.23 27.70 -11.01
C ARG A 95 12.77 27.77 -11.43
N ARG A 96 11.94 26.80 -11.01
CA ARG A 96 10.49 26.83 -11.28
C ARG A 96 9.82 28.06 -10.69
N SER A 97 10.19 28.49 -9.49
CA SER A 97 9.65 29.70 -8.86
C SER A 97 10.07 30.97 -9.63
N ALA A 98 11.34 31.08 -10.02
CA ALA A 98 11.84 32.20 -10.83
C ALA A 98 11.16 32.28 -12.21
N LEU A 99 11.00 31.14 -12.89
CA LEU A 99 10.27 31.09 -14.17
C LEU A 99 8.80 31.48 -14.00
N ARG A 100 8.15 31.08 -12.90
CA ARG A 100 6.77 31.48 -12.59
C ARG A 100 6.65 32.97 -12.30
N ALA A 101 7.63 33.56 -11.61
CA ALA A 101 7.65 34.99 -11.36
C ALA A 101 7.83 35.80 -12.65
N LYS A 102 8.61 35.29 -13.62
CA LYS A 102 8.81 35.91 -14.94
C LYS A 102 7.68 35.64 -15.95
N MET A 103 6.67 34.84 -15.59
CA MET A 103 5.68 34.36 -16.55
C MET A 103 4.70 35.47 -16.96
N SER A 104 4.56 35.68 -18.27
CA SER A 104 3.56 36.61 -18.83
C SER A 104 2.15 36.06 -18.70
N ASP A 105 1.13 36.90 -18.84
CA ASP A 105 -0.26 36.45 -18.75
C ASP A 105 -0.63 35.42 -19.83
N PHE A 106 -0.15 35.62 -21.05
CA PHE A 106 -0.33 34.67 -22.14
C PHE A 106 0.33 33.31 -21.86
N ASP A 107 1.50 33.29 -21.21
CA ASP A 107 2.14 32.05 -20.77
C ASP A 107 1.33 31.33 -19.68
N ARG A 108 0.66 32.07 -18.79
CA ARG A 108 -0.24 31.50 -17.79
C ARG A 108 -1.44 30.83 -18.44
N PHE A 109 -2.01 31.44 -19.48
CA PHE A 109 -3.10 30.84 -20.26
C PHE A 109 -2.67 29.53 -20.94
N LYS A 110 -1.52 29.53 -21.63
CA LYS A 110 -0.94 28.31 -22.24
C LYS A 110 -0.72 27.19 -21.21
N LEU A 111 -0.13 27.53 -20.05
CA LEU A 111 0.09 26.57 -18.95
C LEU A 111 -1.22 25.98 -18.43
N MET A 112 -2.26 26.81 -18.30
CA MET A 112 -3.58 26.38 -17.82
C MET A 112 -4.24 25.40 -18.80
N LYS A 113 -4.23 25.68 -20.10
CA LYS A 113 -4.74 24.74 -21.12
C LYS A 113 -3.98 23.42 -21.18
N ALA A 114 -2.64 23.47 -21.13
CA ALA A 114 -1.81 22.26 -21.09
C ALA A 114 -2.09 21.40 -19.83
N LYS A 115 -2.27 22.04 -18.67
CA LYS A 115 -2.65 21.36 -17.43
C LYS A 115 -4.03 20.71 -17.52
N GLN A 116 -5.01 21.40 -18.10
CA GLN A 116 -6.36 20.87 -18.27
C GLN A 116 -6.35 19.60 -19.13
N ALA A 117 -5.63 19.61 -20.25
CA ALA A 117 -5.46 18.44 -21.11
C ALA A 117 -4.79 17.26 -20.37
N ARG A 118 -3.69 17.53 -19.66
CA ARG A 118 -2.98 16.51 -18.85
C ARG A 118 -3.88 15.91 -17.76
N ASN A 119 -4.60 16.74 -17.02
CA ASN A 119 -5.44 16.28 -15.91
C ASN A 119 -6.63 15.45 -16.40
N ARG A 120 -7.17 15.75 -17.60
CA ARG A 120 -8.22 14.93 -18.23
C ARG A 120 -7.72 13.51 -18.52
N ILE A 121 -6.51 13.38 -19.06
CA ILE A 121 -5.87 12.08 -19.32
C ILE A 121 -5.62 11.33 -18.00
N LEU A 122 -5.01 12.01 -17.03
CA LEU A 122 -4.69 11.42 -15.73
C LEU A 122 -5.95 10.93 -15.01
N LYS A 123 -7.04 11.71 -15.02
CA LYS A 123 -8.31 11.31 -14.41
C LYS A 123 -8.87 10.04 -15.05
N ARG A 124 -8.82 9.94 -16.39
CA ARG A 124 -9.27 8.74 -17.11
C ARG A 124 -8.49 7.50 -16.71
N GLU A 125 -7.16 7.60 -16.69
CA GLU A 125 -6.31 6.46 -16.30
C GLU A 125 -6.48 6.07 -14.83
N LEU A 126 -6.63 7.04 -13.92
CA LEU A 126 -6.90 6.76 -12.52
C LEU A 126 -8.22 6.01 -12.32
N GLU A 127 -9.29 6.41 -12.99
CA GLU A 127 -10.57 5.69 -12.92
C GLU A 127 -10.44 4.27 -13.46
N ARG A 128 -9.70 4.08 -14.56
CA ARG A 128 -9.41 2.75 -15.11
C ARG A 128 -8.66 1.87 -14.10
N VAL A 129 -7.58 2.37 -13.51
CA VAL A 129 -6.80 1.65 -12.49
C VAL A 129 -7.66 1.34 -11.26
N LYS A 130 -8.51 2.26 -10.82
CA LYS A 130 -9.42 2.06 -9.70
C LYS A 130 -10.43 0.93 -9.97
N ILE A 131 -11.01 0.90 -11.17
CA ILE A 131 -11.93 -0.18 -11.58
C ILE A 131 -11.20 -1.53 -11.60
N LEU A 132 -9.99 -1.58 -12.18
CA LEU A 132 -9.18 -2.80 -12.21
C LEU A 132 -8.77 -3.27 -10.81
N HIS A 133 -8.42 -2.34 -9.91
CA HIS A 133 -8.12 -2.66 -8.52
C HIS A 133 -9.34 -3.21 -7.78
N LYS A 134 -10.52 -2.62 -7.98
CA LYS A 134 -11.76 -3.14 -7.41
C LYS A 134 -12.11 -4.53 -7.95
N ARG A 135 -11.90 -4.77 -9.25
CA ARG A 135 -12.12 -6.07 -9.88
C ARG A 135 -11.15 -7.14 -9.36
N SER A 136 -9.86 -6.84 -9.27
CA SER A 136 -8.86 -7.75 -8.71
C SER A 136 -9.14 -8.08 -7.24
N LYS A 137 -9.47 -7.08 -6.41
CA LYS A 137 -9.88 -7.32 -5.02
C LYS A 137 -11.12 -8.20 -4.89
N ARG A 138 -12.10 -8.03 -5.77
CA ARG A 138 -13.29 -8.92 -5.83
C ARG A 138 -12.91 -10.34 -6.25
N ALA A 139 -12.05 -10.49 -7.26
CA ALA A 139 -11.57 -11.80 -7.70
C ALA A 139 -10.77 -12.53 -6.60
N GLU A 140 -9.84 -11.84 -5.94
CA GLU A 140 -9.11 -12.37 -4.76
C GLU A 140 -10.07 -12.83 -3.65
N LYS A 141 -11.16 -12.08 -3.41
CA LYS A 141 -12.14 -12.47 -2.40
C LYS A 141 -12.92 -13.73 -2.81
N LYS A 142 -13.33 -13.83 -4.08
CA LYS A 142 -14.03 -15.02 -4.62
C LYS A 142 -13.15 -16.27 -4.55
N GLU A 143 -11.88 -16.16 -4.93
CA GLU A 143 -10.93 -17.27 -4.88
C GLU A 143 -10.69 -17.77 -3.43
N LYS A 144 -10.53 -16.85 -2.48
CA LYS A 144 -10.42 -17.19 -1.05
C LYS A 144 -11.65 -17.92 -0.52
N GLN A 145 -12.83 -17.57 -1.00
CA GLN A 145 -14.09 -18.19 -0.57
C GLN A 145 -14.32 -19.55 -1.23
N SER A 146 -13.99 -19.70 -2.50
CA SER A 146 -14.02 -21.01 -3.18
C SER A 146 -13.06 -21.99 -2.50
N THR A 147 -11.84 -21.55 -2.20
CA THR A 147 -10.85 -22.38 -1.49
C THR A 147 -11.28 -22.71 -0.06
N SER A 148 -11.95 -21.78 0.65
CA SER A 148 -12.48 -22.08 2.00
C SER A 148 -13.63 -23.08 1.98
N LEU A 149 -14.57 -22.96 1.04
CA LEU A 149 -15.65 -23.93 0.87
C LEU A 149 -15.14 -25.32 0.47
N LEU A 150 -14.17 -25.40 -0.45
CA LEU A 150 -13.53 -26.66 -0.83
C LEU A 150 -12.85 -27.34 0.36
N HIS A 151 -12.21 -26.56 1.23
CA HIS A 151 -11.60 -27.08 2.45
C HIS A 151 -12.64 -27.62 3.44
N ILE A 152 -13.76 -26.91 3.63
CA ILE A 152 -14.88 -27.37 4.45
C ILE A 152 -15.45 -28.67 3.90
N LEU A 153 -15.74 -28.74 2.60
CA LEU A 153 -16.20 -29.97 1.94
C LEU A 153 -15.25 -31.14 2.18
N LYS A 154 -13.93 -30.90 2.09
CA LYS A 154 -12.93 -31.94 2.38
C LYS A 154 -13.00 -32.40 3.85
N LYS A 155 -13.12 -31.49 4.81
CA LYS A 155 -13.27 -31.81 6.24
C LYS A 155 -14.59 -32.55 6.53
N LEU A 156 -15.70 -32.15 5.90
CA LEU A 156 -17.00 -32.82 6.04
C LEU A 156 -16.98 -34.24 5.45
N ARG A 157 -16.39 -34.44 4.26
CA ARG A 157 -16.19 -35.78 3.69
C ARG A 157 -15.29 -36.67 4.56
N GLN A 158 -14.32 -36.10 5.26
CA GLN A 158 -13.51 -36.83 6.25
C GLN A 158 -14.34 -37.19 7.49
N LEU A 159 -15.19 -36.27 7.97
CA LEU A 159 -16.10 -36.53 9.09
C LEU A 159 -17.08 -37.66 8.75
N GLN A 160 -17.64 -37.68 7.54
CA GLN A 160 -18.53 -38.76 7.09
C GLN A 160 -17.89 -40.14 7.17
N LYS A 161 -16.58 -40.24 6.96
CA LYS A 161 -15.82 -41.50 7.08
C LYS A 161 -15.46 -41.88 8.52
N SER A 162 -15.71 -41.01 9.49
CA SER A 162 -15.37 -41.27 10.90
C SER A 162 -16.36 -42.24 11.56
N ALA A 163 -15.87 -43.07 12.48
CA ALA A 163 -16.69 -44.03 13.22
C ALA A 163 -17.88 -43.38 13.94
N ALA A 164 -17.65 -42.23 14.59
CA ALA A 164 -18.69 -41.48 15.30
C ALA A 164 -19.83 -41.00 14.38
N TYR A 165 -19.53 -40.65 13.12
CA TYR A 165 -20.56 -40.26 12.15
C TYR A 165 -21.35 -41.46 11.63
N GLN A 166 -20.66 -42.58 11.34
CA GLN A 166 -21.29 -43.82 10.88
C GLN A 166 -22.20 -44.44 11.95
N GLU A 167 -21.78 -44.39 13.22
CA GLU A 167 -22.61 -44.80 14.36
C GLU A 167 -23.86 -43.92 14.48
N ALA A 168 -23.72 -42.60 14.36
CA ALA A 168 -24.86 -41.68 14.36
C ALA A 168 -25.81 -41.94 13.18
N GLU A 169 -25.29 -42.20 11.97
CA GLU A 169 -26.13 -42.56 10.81
C GLU A 169 -26.91 -43.87 11.04
N SER A 170 -26.29 -44.88 11.64
CA SER A 170 -26.95 -46.16 11.95
C SER A 170 -28.11 -46.00 12.96
N GLN A 171 -27.99 -45.06 13.91
CA GLN A 171 -29.01 -44.77 14.91
C GLN A 171 -30.14 -43.88 14.38
N CYS A 172 -29.85 -43.02 13.40
CA CYS A 172 -30.84 -42.11 12.82
C CYS A 172 -31.75 -42.80 11.79
N GLY A 173 -31.22 -43.67 10.94
CA GLY A 173 -31.97 -44.20 9.79
C GLY A 173 -32.60 -43.09 8.94
N ASN A 174 -33.89 -43.20 8.62
CA ASN A 174 -34.65 -42.20 7.85
C ASN A 174 -35.32 -41.11 8.74
N ASP A 175 -35.12 -41.13 10.06
CA ASP A 175 -35.72 -40.16 10.98
C ASP A 175 -34.93 -38.84 10.99
N MET A 176 -35.52 -37.82 10.37
CA MET A 176 -34.91 -36.49 10.24
C MET A 176 -34.70 -35.79 11.58
N LEU A 177 -35.57 -36.00 12.57
CA LEU A 177 -35.42 -35.36 13.88
C LEU A 177 -34.20 -35.92 14.60
N LYS A 178 -33.99 -37.24 14.52
CA LYS A 178 -32.78 -37.89 15.07
C LYS A 178 -31.51 -37.45 14.36
N ARG A 179 -31.54 -37.26 13.02
CA ARG A 179 -30.40 -36.67 12.29
C ARG A 179 -30.05 -35.28 12.81
N VAL A 180 -31.04 -34.42 13.04
CA VAL A 180 -30.82 -33.07 13.58
C VAL A 180 -30.26 -33.12 15.00
N GLN A 181 -30.64 -34.10 15.82
CA GLN A 181 -30.15 -34.21 17.19
C GLN A 181 -28.75 -34.82 17.30
N LEU A 182 -28.42 -35.82 16.46
CA LEU A 182 -27.20 -36.61 16.60
C LEU A 182 -26.09 -36.19 15.64
N ILE A 183 -26.42 -35.94 14.36
CA ILE A 183 -25.44 -35.67 13.31
C ILE A 183 -25.09 -34.18 13.24
N TYR A 184 -26.10 -33.33 13.39
CA TYR A 184 -25.97 -31.88 13.23
C TYR A 184 -24.96 -31.21 14.19
N PRO A 185 -24.91 -31.56 15.49
CA PRO A 185 -23.90 -31.02 16.39
C PRO A 185 -22.46 -31.41 16.00
N LEU A 186 -22.26 -32.62 15.45
CA LEU A 186 -20.95 -33.08 14.99
C LEU A 186 -20.49 -32.30 13.76
N VAL A 187 -21.40 -32.08 12.81
CA VAL A 187 -21.16 -31.32 11.58
C VAL A 187 -20.84 -29.85 11.90
N ILE A 188 -21.68 -29.18 12.70
CA ILE A 188 -21.46 -27.79 13.11
C ILE A 188 -20.10 -27.64 13.83
N ARG A 189 -19.73 -28.59 14.68
CA ARG A 189 -18.44 -28.56 15.39
C ARG A 189 -17.26 -28.69 14.41
N ALA A 190 -17.38 -29.57 13.41
CA ALA A 190 -16.37 -29.73 12.37
C ALA A 190 -16.25 -28.47 11.50
N GLU A 191 -17.36 -27.81 11.17
CA GLU A 191 -17.37 -26.54 10.46
C GLU A 191 -16.73 -25.43 11.28
N MET A 192 -17.09 -25.26 12.55
CA MET A 192 -16.47 -24.26 13.43
C MET A 192 -14.94 -24.40 13.48
N ASN A 193 -14.43 -25.63 13.53
CA ASN A 193 -13.00 -25.93 13.49
C ASN A 193 -12.37 -25.80 12.09
N ALA A 194 -13.18 -25.76 11.03
CA ALA A 194 -12.71 -25.52 9.68
C ALA A 194 -12.58 -24.02 9.39
N VAL A 195 -13.48 -23.21 9.93
CA VAL A 195 -13.51 -21.77 9.70
C VAL A 195 -12.40 -21.03 10.48
N THR A 196 -11.87 -21.60 11.57
CA THR A 196 -10.72 -21.05 12.31
C THR A 196 -9.49 -20.82 11.43
N ASP A 197 -9.26 -21.71 10.47
CA ASP A 197 -8.11 -21.64 9.56
C ASP A 197 -8.18 -20.43 8.61
N TYR A 198 -9.37 -19.81 8.50
CA TYR A 198 -9.64 -18.62 7.70
C TYR A 198 -9.81 -17.34 8.54
N GLY A 199 -9.43 -17.39 9.83
CA GLY A 199 -9.40 -16.22 10.72
C GLY A 199 -10.71 -15.89 11.43
N PHE A 200 -11.70 -16.80 11.41
CA PHE A 200 -12.92 -16.66 12.20
C PHE A 200 -12.79 -17.35 13.56
N THR A 201 -13.61 -16.95 14.52
CA THR A 201 -13.59 -17.56 15.86
C THR A 201 -14.26 -18.94 15.85
N ALA A 202 -13.76 -19.89 16.63
CA ALA A 202 -14.34 -21.23 16.84
C ALA A 202 -15.65 -21.18 17.65
N SER A 203 -16.63 -20.45 17.15
CA SER A 203 -17.90 -20.18 17.83
C SER A 203 -19.02 -20.11 16.81
N PHE A 204 -20.26 -20.29 17.27
CA PHE A 204 -21.44 -20.15 16.40
C PHE A 204 -21.51 -18.76 15.76
N ALA A 205 -21.15 -17.71 16.52
CA ALA A 205 -21.05 -16.35 16.00
C ALA A 205 -19.99 -16.20 14.90
N GLY A 206 -18.87 -16.91 15.01
CA GLY A 206 -17.81 -16.93 13.98
C GLY A 206 -18.26 -17.63 12.70
N LEU A 207 -18.91 -18.79 12.83
CA LEU A 207 -19.50 -19.53 11.72
C LEU A 207 -20.60 -18.72 11.01
N SER A 208 -21.48 -18.05 11.78
CA SER A 208 -22.53 -17.20 11.24
C SER A 208 -21.97 -16.02 10.43
N LYS A 209 -20.90 -15.37 10.92
CA LYS A 209 -20.20 -14.31 10.17
C LYS A 209 -19.60 -14.83 8.87
N TYR A 210 -18.97 -16.00 8.90
CA TYR A 210 -18.44 -16.65 7.71
C TYR A 210 -19.53 -16.96 6.68
N MET A 211 -20.64 -17.56 7.12
CA MET A 211 -21.78 -17.86 6.25
C MET A 211 -22.37 -16.58 5.64
N HIS A 212 -22.52 -15.51 6.43
CA HIS A 212 -22.97 -14.22 5.91
C HIS A 212 -22.01 -13.65 4.84
N GLU A 213 -20.70 -13.78 5.04
CA GLU A 213 -19.70 -13.35 4.06
C GLU A 213 -19.73 -14.15 2.74
N ILE A 214 -20.08 -15.43 2.81
CA ILE A 214 -20.28 -16.28 1.62
C ILE A 214 -21.59 -15.94 0.92
N TYR A 215 -22.70 -15.84 1.65
CA TYR A 215 -24.01 -15.50 1.07
C TYR A 215 -23.99 -14.15 0.35
N ALA A 216 -23.25 -13.17 0.87
CA ALA A 216 -23.08 -11.86 0.22
C ALA A 216 -22.41 -11.94 -1.17
N LEU A 217 -21.74 -13.05 -1.49
CA LEU A 217 -21.01 -13.26 -2.75
C LEU A 217 -21.53 -14.44 -3.58
N SER A 218 -22.38 -15.30 -3.00
CA SER A 218 -23.04 -16.41 -3.70
C SER A 218 -23.85 -15.97 -4.91
N GLY A 219 -24.43 -14.76 -4.91
CA GLY A 219 -25.16 -14.22 -6.06
C GLY A 219 -24.27 -13.74 -7.21
N GLU A 220 -22.95 -13.61 -7.01
CA GLU A 220 -22.02 -13.11 -8.03
C GLU A 220 -21.17 -14.21 -8.70
N ASP A 221 -21.12 -15.43 -8.16
CA ASP A 221 -20.27 -16.51 -8.64
C ASP A 221 -20.95 -17.90 -8.55
N LYS A 222 -21.14 -18.52 -9.72
CA LYS A 222 -21.79 -19.83 -9.86
C LYS A 222 -21.01 -20.95 -9.16
N GLU A 223 -19.69 -20.85 -9.07
CA GLU A 223 -18.87 -21.90 -8.45
C GLU A 223 -19.00 -21.86 -6.92
N VAL A 224 -18.99 -20.67 -6.33
CA VAL A 224 -19.23 -20.48 -4.89
C VAL A 224 -20.63 -20.97 -4.52
N GLU A 225 -21.63 -20.65 -5.35
CA GLU A 225 -23.01 -21.11 -5.16
C GLU A 225 -23.13 -22.64 -5.26
N ARG A 226 -22.47 -23.26 -6.26
CA ARG A 226 -22.42 -24.73 -6.40
C ARG A 226 -21.80 -25.39 -5.16
N LEU A 227 -20.64 -24.91 -4.72
CA LEU A 227 -19.94 -25.44 -3.54
C LEU A 227 -20.75 -25.24 -2.27
N MET A 228 -21.43 -24.10 -2.14
CA MET A 228 -22.32 -23.84 -1.01
C MET A 228 -23.53 -24.78 -1.00
N SER A 229 -24.14 -25.02 -2.16
CA SER A 229 -25.23 -25.99 -2.30
C SER A 229 -24.77 -27.40 -1.94
N GLU A 230 -23.57 -27.80 -2.36
CA GLU A 230 -22.97 -29.10 -2.02
C GLU A 230 -22.69 -29.23 -0.51
N VAL A 231 -22.17 -28.18 0.13
CA VAL A 231 -22.02 -28.15 1.60
C VAL A 231 -23.39 -28.30 2.25
N ARG A 232 -24.40 -27.56 1.77
CA ARG A 232 -25.75 -27.60 2.32
C ARG A 232 -26.41 -28.96 2.15
N SER A 233 -26.22 -29.65 1.03
CA SER A 233 -26.81 -30.97 0.78
C SER A 233 -26.18 -32.06 1.64
N MET A 234 -24.89 -31.95 1.99
CA MET A 234 -24.25 -32.84 2.96
C MET A 234 -24.81 -32.66 4.37
N ILE A 235 -25.21 -31.44 4.71
CA ILE A 235 -25.75 -31.09 6.03
C ILE A 235 -27.25 -31.44 6.11
N PHE A 236 -27.99 -31.18 5.04
CA PHE A 236 -29.40 -31.47 4.87
C PHE A 236 -29.63 -32.16 3.52
N PRO A 237 -29.71 -33.50 3.49
CA PRO A 237 -30.04 -34.19 2.25
C PRO A 237 -31.42 -33.73 1.78
N GLU A 238 -31.57 -33.51 0.47
CA GLU A 238 -32.88 -33.20 -0.09
C GLU A 238 -33.81 -34.39 0.13
N LEU A 239 -34.93 -34.14 0.80
CA LEU A 239 -35.98 -35.15 0.96
C LEU A 239 -36.54 -35.49 -0.42
N PRO A 240 -36.66 -36.78 -0.78
CA PRO A 240 -37.55 -37.14 -1.88
C PRO A 240 -38.95 -36.65 -1.48
N LEU A 241 -39.54 -35.78 -2.30
CA LEU A 241 -40.96 -35.46 -2.17
C LEU A 241 -41.71 -36.80 -2.25
N PRO A 242 -42.68 -37.06 -1.35
CA PRO A 242 -43.51 -38.25 -1.46
C PRO A 242 -44.11 -38.28 -2.85
N ASP A 243 -43.97 -39.41 -3.53
CA ASP A 243 -44.49 -39.61 -4.88
C ASP A 243 -45.97 -39.22 -4.87
N ALA A 244 -46.38 -38.29 -5.73
CA ALA A 244 -47.74 -37.74 -5.72
C ALA A 244 -48.81 -38.84 -5.96
N ALA A 245 -48.39 -40.02 -6.40
CA ALA A 245 -49.20 -41.22 -6.58
C ALA A 245 -49.51 -42.00 -5.28
N ALA A 246 -48.86 -41.70 -4.15
CA ALA A 246 -49.08 -42.37 -2.86
C ALA A 246 -50.09 -41.65 -1.94
N ALA A 247 -50.82 -40.66 -2.47
CA ALA A 247 -51.96 -40.08 -1.76
C ALA A 247 -53.07 -41.14 -1.66
N ILE A 248 -53.33 -41.60 -0.44
CA ILE A 248 -54.42 -42.51 -0.09
C ILE A 248 -55.73 -41.91 -0.66
N PRO A 249 -56.50 -42.65 -1.49
CA PRO A 249 -57.78 -42.15 -1.96
C PRO A 249 -58.73 -42.03 -0.75
N LEU A 250 -59.27 -40.82 -0.55
CA LEU A 250 -60.45 -40.57 0.28
C LEU A 250 -61.71 -40.79 -0.55
#